data_AF-A0A2W4LNC9-F1
#
_entry.id   AF-A0A2W4LNC9-F1
#
_cell.length_a   1.000
_cell.length_b   1.000
_cell.length_c   1.000
_cell.angle_alpha   90.00
_cell.angle_beta   90.00
_cell.angle_gamma   90.00
#
_symmetry.space_group_name_H-M   'P 1'
#
loop_
_entity.id
_entity.type
_entity.pdbx_description
1 polymer ?
#
loop_
_entity_poly.entity_id
_entity_poly.type
_entity_poly.pdbx_seq_one_letter_code
_entity_poly.pdbx_strand_id
1 'polypeptide(L)'
;DNPNQLTPASATAEGGFVVGSSGIVNQDLDPDRVQVEVYIDFMCPVCRSFEQINGADIAAMSQEGLIDITYHPIAILDGYSMGTAYSTRAASTAALVAEEAPEKFVAFLTAMYANQPAENTRGLNDAKIQEIARSVGIPEETVAKIPDYAYSKWVTRTTEEASIRGFNSTPNLVIDGVNHNPRVNENAVNWSIPGNIRLAVEQAAAAK
;
A
#
# COMPACT_ATOMS: atom_id res chain seq x y z
N ASP A 1 18.14 21.11 -3.59
CA ASP A 1 16.84 20.83 -2.97
C ASP A 1 15.75 21.70 -3.58
N ASN A 2 14.68 21.08 -4.08
CA ASN A 2 13.55 21.78 -4.71
C ASN A 2 12.40 21.88 -3.69
N PRO A 3 11.94 23.09 -3.33
CA PRO A 3 10.93 23.30 -2.29
C PRO A 3 9.52 22.77 -2.63
N ASN A 4 9.29 22.25 -3.84
CA ASN A 4 8.00 21.69 -4.28
C ASN A 4 7.98 20.15 -4.36
N GLN A 5 8.72 19.45 -3.49
CA GLN A 5 8.53 18.01 -3.29
C GLN A 5 7.52 17.80 -2.16
N LEU A 6 6.23 17.72 -2.51
CA LEU A 6 5.18 17.42 -1.54
C LEU A 6 5.43 16.01 -0.98
N THR A 7 5.68 15.94 0.32
CA THR A 7 5.59 14.70 1.11
C THR A 7 4.21 14.74 1.79
N PRO A 8 3.38 13.70 1.68
CA PRO A 8 2.11 13.64 2.39
C PRO A 8 2.36 13.80 3.90
N ALA A 9 1.60 14.64 4.59
CA ALA A 9 1.71 14.75 6.05
C ALA A 9 1.22 13.47 6.74
N SER A 10 0.34 12.73 6.05
CA SER A 10 -0.14 11.41 6.44
C SER A 10 0.88 10.27 6.31
N ALA A 11 2.02 10.48 5.63
CA ALA A 11 3.00 9.41 5.41
C ALA A 11 3.96 9.22 6.59
N THR A 12 4.35 7.98 6.86
CA THR A 12 5.48 7.65 7.74
C THR A 12 6.80 8.11 7.12
N ALA A 13 7.85 8.20 7.95
CA ALA A 13 9.20 8.54 7.48
C ALA A 13 9.72 7.58 6.39
N GLU A 14 9.23 6.34 6.40
CA GLU A 14 9.61 5.27 5.48
C GLU A 14 8.67 5.15 4.26
N GLY A 15 7.77 6.11 4.08
CA GLY A 15 6.92 6.19 2.89
C GLY A 15 5.71 5.28 2.91
N GLY A 16 5.10 5.06 4.07
CA GLY A 16 3.88 4.25 4.22
C GLY A 16 2.73 5.01 4.87
N PHE A 17 1.54 4.40 4.85
CA PHE A 17 0.33 4.92 5.48
C PHE A 17 -0.20 3.89 6.47
N VAL A 18 -0.27 4.27 7.75
CA VAL A 18 -0.66 3.37 8.84
C VAL A 18 -2.17 3.37 8.99
N VAL A 19 -2.77 2.19 9.09
CA VAL A 19 -4.20 1.97 9.33
C VAL A 19 -4.34 1.14 10.60
N GLY A 20 -4.92 1.76 11.63
CA GLY A 20 -5.25 1.11 12.90
C GLY A 20 -6.71 0.63 12.93
N SER A 21 -7.21 0.37 14.14
CA SER A 21 -8.51 -0.29 14.35
C SER A 21 -9.74 0.46 13.84
N SER A 22 -9.62 1.77 13.62
CA SER A 22 -10.67 2.59 12.98
C SER A 22 -10.86 2.27 11.48
N GLY A 23 -9.84 1.69 10.83
CA GLY A 23 -9.76 1.56 9.38
C GLY A 23 -9.41 2.88 8.65
N ILE A 24 -9.15 3.96 9.39
CA ILE A 24 -8.81 5.28 8.86
C ILE A 24 -7.30 5.51 9.02
N VAL A 25 -6.67 6.09 7.99
CA VAL A 25 -5.24 6.39 8.02
C VAL A 25 -4.89 7.26 9.25
N ASN A 26 -3.87 6.84 10.00
CA ASN A 26 -3.32 7.47 11.20
C ASN A 26 -4.30 7.68 12.36
N GLN A 27 -5.36 6.87 12.46
CA GLN A 27 -6.31 6.91 13.58
C GLN A 27 -6.38 5.57 14.31
N ASP A 28 -6.60 5.64 15.63
CA ASP A 28 -6.67 4.51 16.55
C ASP A 28 -5.48 3.55 16.43
N LEU A 29 -4.28 4.14 16.35
CA LEU A 29 -3.01 3.41 16.37
C LEU A 29 -2.62 3.04 17.81
N ASP A 30 -1.94 1.91 17.97
CA ASP A 30 -1.40 1.43 19.23
C ASP A 30 -0.06 0.72 18.98
N PRO A 31 1.07 1.30 19.45
CA PRO A 31 2.40 0.74 19.23
C PRO A 31 2.60 -0.62 19.92
N ASP A 32 1.76 -1.00 20.90
CA ASP A 32 1.85 -2.30 21.55
C ASP A 32 1.27 -3.43 20.67
N ARG A 33 0.42 -3.10 19.69
CA ARG A 33 -0.08 -4.05 18.68
C ARG A 33 1.04 -4.55 17.77
N VAL A 34 0.81 -5.69 17.13
CA VAL A 34 1.74 -6.22 16.13
C VAL A 34 1.78 -5.27 14.94
N GLN A 35 2.97 -4.82 14.57
CA GLN A 35 3.17 -3.90 13.46
C GLN A 35 3.31 -4.72 12.18
N VAL A 36 2.37 -4.57 11.25
CA VAL A 36 2.41 -5.23 9.95
C VAL A 36 2.73 -4.20 8.89
N GLU A 37 3.67 -4.45 8.00
CA GLU A 37 3.91 -3.60 6.83
C GLU A 37 3.77 -4.42 5.55
N VAL A 38 3.26 -3.78 4.51
CA VAL A 38 3.21 -4.37 3.18
C VAL A 38 3.69 -3.38 2.12
N TYR A 39 4.75 -3.75 1.41
CA TYR A 39 5.25 -3.03 0.24
C TYR A 39 4.54 -3.55 -0.99
N ILE A 40 3.85 -2.65 -1.69
CA ILE A 40 2.95 -3.00 -2.78
C ILE A 40 3.19 -2.14 -4.02
N ASP A 41 2.90 -2.69 -5.19
CA ASP A 41 2.91 -1.97 -6.45
C ASP A 41 1.59 -2.21 -7.17
N PHE A 42 0.89 -1.15 -7.55
CA PHE A 42 -0.44 -1.23 -8.17
C PHE A 42 -0.47 -1.93 -9.53
N MET A 43 0.67 -2.08 -10.21
CA MET A 43 0.76 -2.88 -11.44
C MET A 43 1.05 -4.37 -11.17
N CYS A 44 1.49 -4.72 -9.96
CA CYS A 44 1.98 -6.06 -9.64
C CYS A 44 0.82 -7.06 -9.52
N PRO A 45 0.75 -8.10 -10.38
CA PRO A 45 -0.30 -9.11 -10.30
C PRO A 45 -0.20 -9.96 -9.02
N VAL A 46 1.01 -10.12 -8.47
CA VAL A 46 1.21 -10.85 -7.20
C VAL A 46 0.67 -10.04 -6.02
N CYS A 47 0.73 -8.69 -6.06
CA CYS A 47 0.09 -7.84 -5.05
C CYS A 47 -1.43 -7.97 -5.09
N ARG A 48 -2.01 -8.06 -6.29
CA ARG A 48 -3.45 -8.34 -6.42
C ARG A 48 -3.83 -9.68 -5.82
N SER A 49 -3.04 -10.74 -6.06
CA SER A 49 -3.28 -12.04 -5.43
C SER A 49 -3.15 -11.96 -3.90
N PHE A 50 -2.16 -11.23 -3.37
CA PHE A 50 -2.01 -11.00 -1.94
C PHE A 50 -3.25 -10.33 -1.34
N GLU A 51 -3.72 -9.26 -1.97
CA GLU A 51 -4.93 -8.54 -1.54
C GLU A 51 -6.17 -9.45 -1.57
N GLN A 52 -6.33 -10.25 -2.63
CA GLN A 52 -7.45 -11.18 -2.75
C GLN A 52 -7.45 -12.29 -1.69
N ILE A 53 -6.27 -12.76 -1.29
CA ILE A 53 -6.11 -13.84 -0.31
C ILE A 53 -6.22 -13.30 1.12
N ASN A 54 -5.58 -12.16 1.40
CA ASN A 54 -5.31 -11.72 2.78
C ASN A 54 -6.03 -10.42 3.18
N GLY A 55 -6.56 -9.63 2.23
CA GLY A 55 -7.09 -8.30 2.52
C GLY A 55 -8.23 -8.31 3.55
N ALA A 56 -9.13 -9.29 3.47
CA ALA A 56 -10.22 -9.45 4.43
C ALA A 56 -9.72 -9.82 5.84
N ASP A 57 -8.77 -10.75 5.94
CA ASP A 57 -8.19 -11.16 7.23
C ASP A 57 -7.39 -10.02 7.87
N ILE A 58 -6.62 -9.28 7.08
CA ILE A 58 -5.87 -8.09 7.51
C ILE A 58 -6.82 -7.02 8.07
N ALA A 59 -7.90 -6.71 7.33
CA ALA A 59 -8.88 -5.73 7.77
C ALA A 59 -9.56 -6.17 9.08
N ALA A 60 -9.91 -7.46 9.20
CA ALA A 60 -10.48 -8.00 10.43
C ALA A 60 -9.50 -7.92 11.61
N MET A 61 -8.23 -8.33 11.43
CA MET A 61 -7.21 -8.23 12.48
C MET A 61 -6.96 -6.79 12.93
N SER A 62 -6.99 -5.83 12.00
CA SER A 62 -6.87 -4.41 12.34
C SER A 62 -8.06 -3.95 13.18
N GLN A 63 -9.29 -4.26 12.76
CA GLN A 63 -10.54 -3.92 13.49
C GLN A 63 -10.62 -4.60 14.87
N GLU A 64 -10.11 -5.82 14.99
CA GLU A 64 -9.98 -6.55 16.27
C GLU A 64 -8.92 -5.92 17.19
N GLY A 65 -8.12 -4.97 16.70
CA GLY A 65 -7.04 -4.33 17.45
C GLY A 65 -5.83 -5.24 17.62
N LEU A 66 -5.64 -6.25 16.76
CA LEU A 66 -4.46 -7.14 16.80
C LEU A 66 -3.26 -6.51 16.11
N ILE A 67 -3.50 -5.73 15.05
CA ILE A 67 -2.45 -5.13 14.23
C ILE A 67 -2.71 -3.64 13.98
N ASP A 68 -1.62 -2.90 13.82
CA ASP A 68 -1.61 -1.71 12.98
C ASP A 68 -0.91 -2.09 11.67
N ILE A 69 -1.54 -1.81 10.52
CA ILE A 69 -0.98 -2.14 9.21
C ILE A 69 -0.50 -0.89 8.48
N THR A 70 0.74 -0.91 8.00
CA THR A 70 1.32 0.12 7.15
C THR A 70 1.37 -0.35 5.70
N TYR A 71 0.69 0.36 4.81
CA TYR A 71 0.81 0.14 3.37
C TYR A 71 1.91 1.05 2.82
N HIS A 72 2.88 0.49 2.10
CA HIS A 72 3.92 1.23 1.37
C HIS A 72 3.69 1.08 -0.14
N PRO A 73 2.93 2.00 -0.78
CA PRO A 73 2.82 2.04 -2.23
C PRO A 73 4.15 2.47 -2.86
N ILE A 74 4.80 1.55 -3.57
CA ILE A 74 6.04 1.78 -4.32
C ILE A 74 5.80 1.55 -5.83
N ALA A 75 6.77 1.94 -6.65
CA ALA A 75 6.64 1.96 -8.11
C ALA A 75 7.77 1.20 -8.85
N ILE A 76 8.10 -0.01 -8.40
CA ILE A 76 9.18 -0.81 -9.00
C ILE A 76 8.82 -1.34 -10.40
N LEU A 77 7.54 -1.37 -10.78
CA LEU A 77 7.06 -1.85 -12.07
C LEU A 77 6.76 -0.74 -13.08
N ASP A 78 7.15 0.51 -12.82
CA ASP A 78 6.92 1.61 -13.76
C ASP A 78 7.48 1.32 -15.18
N GLY A 79 8.61 0.63 -15.27
CA GLY A 79 9.22 0.20 -16.53
C GLY A 79 8.33 -0.76 -17.36
N TYR A 80 7.36 -1.42 -16.73
CA TYR A 80 6.43 -2.35 -17.37
C TYR A 80 5.11 -1.68 -17.80
N SER A 81 5.04 -0.34 -17.76
CA SER A 81 3.81 0.42 -18.06
C SER A 81 3.82 1.14 -19.43
N MET A 82 4.60 0.65 -20.40
CA MET A 82 4.75 1.23 -21.75
C MET A 82 5.05 2.74 -21.75
N GLY A 83 5.86 3.21 -20.79
CA GLY A 83 6.27 4.61 -20.66
C GLY A 83 5.22 5.54 -20.04
N THR A 84 4.17 5.00 -19.41
CA THR A 84 3.14 5.82 -18.75
C THR A 84 3.33 6.00 -17.25
N ALA A 85 4.33 5.34 -16.65
CA ALA A 85 4.61 5.34 -15.21
C ALA A 85 3.35 5.04 -14.36
N TYR A 86 2.61 3.99 -14.75
CA TYR A 86 1.33 3.66 -14.12
C TYR A 86 1.46 3.41 -12.61
N SER A 87 2.52 2.72 -12.16
CA SER A 87 2.71 2.44 -10.73
C SER A 87 2.92 3.73 -9.95
N THR A 88 3.73 4.67 -10.44
CA THR A 88 3.90 6.00 -9.83
C THR A 88 2.60 6.78 -9.81
N ARG A 89 1.82 6.80 -10.90
CA ARG A 89 0.53 7.53 -10.94
C ARG A 89 -0.47 6.97 -9.93
N ALA A 90 -0.58 5.64 -9.85
CA ALA A 90 -1.47 4.97 -8.92
C ALA A 90 -1.04 5.16 -7.45
N ALA A 91 0.25 5.02 -7.15
CA ALA A 91 0.79 5.25 -5.82
C ALA A 91 0.67 6.72 -5.38
N SER A 92 0.89 7.67 -6.30
CA SER A 92 0.67 9.11 -6.06
C SER A 92 -0.80 9.41 -5.76
N THR A 93 -1.72 8.73 -6.44
CA THR A 93 -3.16 8.83 -6.16
C THR A 93 -3.50 8.25 -4.79
N ALA A 94 -2.93 7.10 -4.42
CA ALA A 94 -3.13 6.51 -3.10
C ALA A 94 -2.65 7.44 -1.99
N ALA A 95 -1.52 8.13 -2.18
CA ALA A 95 -1.02 9.15 -1.28
C ALA A 95 -1.96 10.36 -1.15
N LEU A 96 -2.52 10.83 -2.27
CA LEU A 96 -3.53 11.89 -2.26
C LEU A 96 -4.80 11.48 -1.49
N VAL A 97 -5.26 10.24 -1.67
CA VAL A 97 -6.42 9.72 -0.94
C VAL A 97 -6.10 9.58 0.55
N ALA A 98 -4.92 9.08 0.92
CA ALA A 98 -4.51 9.00 2.32
C ALA A 98 -4.47 10.39 3.00
N GLU A 99 -4.09 11.43 2.25
CA GLU A 99 -4.03 12.79 2.77
C GLU A 99 -5.40 13.46 2.88
N GLU A 100 -6.23 13.37 1.83
CA GLU A 100 -7.45 14.17 1.71
C GLU A 100 -8.76 13.42 2.00
N ALA A 101 -8.74 12.09 1.92
CA ALA A 101 -9.88 11.22 2.19
C ALA A 101 -9.41 9.93 2.91
N PRO A 102 -8.76 10.06 4.08
CA PRO A 102 -8.07 8.96 4.76
C PRO A 102 -8.98 7.74 5.06
N GLU A 103 -10.28 7.97 5.26
CA GLU A 103 -11.28 6.92 5.48
C GLU A 103 -11.62 6.12 4.21
N LYS A 104 -11.18 6.59 3.03
CA LYS A 104 -11.36 5.94 1.73
C LYS A 104 -10.11 5.23 1.24
N PHE A 105 -8.98 5.35 1.94
CA PHE A 105 -7.69 4.82 1.50
C PHE A 105 -7.72 3.31 1.21
N VAL A 106 -8.15 2.50 2.18
CA VAL A 106 -8.23 1.03 2.01
C VAL A 106 -9.22 0.66 0.91
N ALA A 107 -10.39 1.30 0.88
CA ALA A 107 -11.39 1.05 -0.16
C ALA A 107 -10.86 1.37 -1.57
N PHE A 108 -10.12 2.47 -1.71
CA PHE A 108 -9.47 2.85 -2.97
C PHE A 108 -8.40 1.83 -3.38
N LEU A 109 -7.54 1.40 -2.45
CA LEU A 109 -6.52 0.39 -2.69
C LEU A 109 -7.14 -0.92 -3.21
N THR A 110 -8.17 -1.44 -2.52
CA THR A 110 -8.88 -2.65 -2.94
C THR A 110 -9.54 -2.47 -4.31
N ALA A 111 -10.16 -1.32 -4.58
CA ALA A 111 -10.82 -1.05 -5.86
C ALA A 111 -9.82 -0.91 -7.03
N MET A 112 -8.63 -0.35 -6.78
CA MET A 112 -7.54 -0.29 -7.76
C MET A 112 -7.03 -1.70 -8.10
N TYR A 113 -6.88 -2.59 -7.13
CA TYR A 113 -6.52 -3.99 -7.41
C TYR A 113 -7.62 -4.78 -8.10
N ALA A 114 -8.89 -4.49 -7.81
CA ALA A 114 -10.02 -5.10 -8.51
C ALA A 114 -10.04 -4.72 -10.01
N ASN A 115 -9.55 -3.53 -10.36
CA ASN A 115 -9.48 -3.00 -11.73
C ASN A 115 -8.05 -3.01 -12.30
N GLN A 116 -7.14 -3.77 -11.71
CA GLN A 116 -5.72 -3.73 -12.04
C GLN A 116 -5.48 -4.04 -13.54
N PRO A 117 -4.73 -3.19 -14.26
CA PRO A 117 -4.32 -3.48 -15.63
C PRO A 117 -3.22 -4.54 -15.65
N ALA A 118 -3.11 -5.29 -16.75
CA ALA A 118 -1.99 -6.21 -16.93
C ALA A 118 -0.66 -5.46 -17.07
N GLU A 119 0.44 -6.08 -16.63
CA GLU A 119 1.81 -5.65 -16.96
C GLU A 119 2.02 -5.59 -18.48
N ASN A 120 2.98 -4.78 -18.91
CA ASN A 120 3.30 -4.52 -20.32
C ASN A 120 2.17 -3.86 -21.11
N THR A 121 1.20 -3.25 -20.41
CA THR A 121 0.19 -2.36 -21.00
C THR A 121 0.47 -0.92 -20.61
N ARG A 122 -0.30 0.03 -21.16
CA ARG A 122 -0.24 1.45 -20.76
C ARG A 122 -0.79 1.71 -19.35
N GLY A 123 -1.28 0.70 -18.64
CA GLY A 123 -2.00 0.88 -17.39
C GLY A 123 -3.34 1.63 -17.57
N LEU A 124 -3.97 1.99 -16.46
CA LEU A 124 -5.19 2.81 -16.49
C LEU A 124 -4.85 4.26 -16.84
N ASN A 125 -5.73 4.94 -17.58
CA ASN A 125 -5.65 6.38 -17.75
C ASN A 125 -6.30 7.11 -16.55
N ASP A 126 -6.10 8.42 -16.47
CA ASP A 126 -6.57 9.20 -15.31
C ASP A 126 -8.09 9.19 -15.18
N ALA A 127 -8.80 9.25 -16.30
CA ALA A 127 -10.26 9.17 -16.31
C ALA A 127 -10.75 7.87 -15.63
N LYS A 128 -10.07 6.74 -15.86
CA LYS A 128 -10.43 5.48 -15.23
C LYS A 128 -10.03 5.43 -13.75
N ILE A 129 -8.88 5.99 -13.38
CA ILE A 129 -8.49 6.12 -11.96
C ILE A 129 -9.49 7.00 -11.20
N GLN A 130 -9.92 8.11 -11.79
CA GLN A 130 -10.95 8.99 -11.25
C GLN A 130 -12.31 8.28 -11.14
N GLU A 131 -12.72 7.49 -12.15
CA GLU A 131 -13.94 6.68 -12.09
C GLU A 131 -13.89 5.69 -10.91
N ILE A 132 -12.77 5.00 -10.71
CA ILE A 132 -12.56 4.09 -9.58
C ILE A 132 -12.63 4.86 -8.25
N ALA A 133 -11.98 6.02 -8.15
CA ALA A 133 -12.01 6.84 -6.95
C ALA A 133 -13.43 7.29 -6.59
N ARG A 134 -14.22 7.74 -7.57
CA ARG A 134 -15.64 8.06 -7.38
C ARG A 134 -16.45 6.85 -6.92
N SER A 135 -16.16 5.65 -7.47
CA SER A 135 -16.93 4.45 -7.15
C SER A 135 -16.84 4.02 -5.67
N VAL A 136 -15.78 4.42 -4.98
CA VAL A 136 -15.59 4.18 -3.53
C VAL A 136 -15.98 5.38 -2.67
N GLY A 137 -16.51 6.44 -3.29
CA GLY A 137 -17.03 7.63 -2.62
C GLY A 137 -15.95 8.62 -2.17
N ILE A 138 -14.81 8.71 -2.87
CA ILE A 138 -13.85 9.80 -2.66
C ILE A 138 -14.51 11.12 -3.11
N PRO A 139 -14.40 12.22 -2.32
CA PRO A 139 -14.97 13.52 -2.68
C PRO A 139 -14.48 14.06 -4.03
N GLU A 140 -15.35 14.71 -4.79
CA GLU A 140 -15.04 15.16 -6.15
C GLU A 140 -13.89 16.17 -6.18
N GLU A 141 -13.75 17.00 -5.15
CA GLU A 141 -12.64 17.94 -4.98
C GLU A 141 -11.27 17.25 -4.91
N THR A 142 -11.21 16.04 -4.35
CA THR A 142 -10.00 15.21 -4.32
C THR A 142 -9.84 14.45 -5.64
N VAL A 143 -10.92 13.90 -6.20
CA VAL A 143 -10.91 13.22 -7.51
C VAL A 143 -10.40 14.15 -8.62
N ALA A 144 -10.76 15.43 -8.58
CA ALA A 144 -10.33 16.43 -9.56
C ALA A 144 -8.81 16.66 -9.58
N LYS A 145 -8.11 16.41 -8.46
CA LYS A 145 -6.65 16.60 -8.31
C LYS A 145 -5.83 15.38 -8.73
N ILE A 146 -6.46 14.23 -8.98
CA ILE A 146 -5.77 12.99 -9.38
C ILE A 146 -4.78 13.19 -10.55
N PRO A 147 -5.13 13.92 -11.64
CA PRO A 147 -4.22 14.13 -12.77
C PRO A 147 -2.99 15.01 -12.45
N ASP A 148 -2.97 15.71 -11.32
CA ASP A 148 -1.83 16.57 -10.93
C ASP A 148 -0.62 15.74 -10.48
N TYR A 149 -0.86 14.49 -10.06
CA TYR A 149 0.14 13.57 -9.51
C TYR A 149 1.06 14.24 -8.46
N ALA A 150 0.44 14.98 -7.53
CA ALA A 150 1.11 15.83 -6.54
C ALA A 150 2.27 15.12 -5.79
N TYR A 151 2.15 13.81 -5.57
CA TYR A 151 3.10 13.01 -4.80
C TYR A 151 4.03 12.12 -5.65
N SER A 152 4.06 12.29 -6.98
CA SER A 152 4.87 11.43 -7.88
C SER A 152 6.36 11.42 -7.52
N LYS A 153 6.96 12.57 -7.23
CA LYS A 153 8.37 12.66 -6.79
C LYS A 153 8.61 12.01 -5.43
N TRP A 154 7.63 12.10 -4.52
CA TRP A 154 7.70 11.41 -3.24
C TRP A 154 7.69 9.90 -3.44
N VAL A 155 6.81 9.38 -4.32
CA VAL A 155 6.79 7.94 -4.66
C VAL A 155 8.11 7.47 -5.24
N THR A 156 8.71 8.22 -6.17
CA THR A 156 10.02 7.88 -6.73
C THR A 156 11.06 7.75 -5.61
N ARG A 157 11.14 8.76 -4.74
CA ARG A 157 12.08 8.77 -3.60
C ARG A 157 11.84 7.59 -2.64
N THR A 158 10.60 7.36 -2.21
CA THR A 158 10.29 6.29 -1.25
C THR A 158 10.48 4.90 -1.87
N THR A 159 10.30 4.75 -3.18
CA THR A 159 10.64 3.53 -3.92
C THR A 159 12.15 3.27 -3.91
N GLU A 160 12.96 4.30 -4.14
CA GLU A 160 14.43 4.21 -4.06
C GLU A 160 14.90 3.87 -2.63
N GLU A 161 14.33 4.52 -1.62
CA GLU A 161 14.62 4.25 -0.20
C GLU A 161 14.22 2.83 0.21
N ALA A 162 13.07 2.33 -0.26
CA ALA A 162 12.65 0.95 -0.05
C ALA A 162 13.60 -0.06 -0.71
N SER A 163 14.05 0.23 -1.94
CA SER A 163 15.04 -0.57 -2.66
C SER A 163 16.38 -0.66 -1.90
N ILE A 164 16.87 0.46 -1.36
CA ILE A 164 18.08 0.53 -0.52
C ILE A 164 17.94 -0.33 0.74
N ARG A 165 16.74 -0.38 1.35
CA ARG A 165 16.43 -1.24 2.51
C ARG A 165 16.19 -2.71 2.15
N GLY A 166 16.30 -3.08 0.88
CA GLY A 166 16.17 -4.47 0.42
C GLY A 166 14.79 -4.87 -0.07
N PHE A 167 13.82 -3.95 -0.11
CA PHE A 167 12.46 -4.18 -0.61
C PHE A 167 12.39 -4.08 -2.15
N ASN A 168 13.10 -4.98 -2.82
CA ASN A 168 13.27 -5.00 -4.28
C ASN A 168 12.23 -5.88 -5.02
N SER A 169 11.19 -6.34 -4.32
CA SER A 169 10.12 -7.17 -4.88
C SER A 169 8.82 -6.92 -4.15
N THR A 170 7.70 -6.99 -4.87
CA THR A 170 6.35 -6.83 -4.32
C THR A 170 5.49 -8.08 -4.56
N PRO A 171 4.57 -8.44 -3.65
CA PRO A 171 4.43 -7.85 -2.32
C PRO A 171 5.64 -8.22 -1.43
N ASN A 172 5.96 -7.36 -0.46
CA ASN A 172 6.85 -7.71 0.64
C ASN A 172 6.12 -7.52 1.96
N LEU A 173 6.10 -8.54 2.80
CA LEU A 173 5.42 -8.54 4.09
C LEU A 173 6.45 -8.41 5.22
N VAL A 174 6.20 -7.49 6.15
CA VAL A 174 6.99 -7.33 7.37
C VAL A 174 6.04 -7.50 8.57
N ILE A 175 6.44 -8.26 9.58
CA ILE A 175 5.70 -8.40 10.84
C ILE A 175 6.68 -8.13 11.98
N ASP A 176 6.39 -7.12 12.82
CA ASP A 176 7.26 -6.63 13.90
C ASP A 176 8.74 -6.47 13.46
N GLY A 177 8.93 -5.83 12.30
CA GLY A 177 10.26 -5.59 11.71
C GLY A 177 10.92 -6.80 11.04
N VAL A 178 10.30 -7.99 11.10
CA VAL A 178 10.81 -9.20 10.45
C VAL A 178 10.33 -9.26 9.00
N ASN A 179 11.27 -9.21 8.05
CA ASN A 179 10.98 -9.34 6.63
C ASN A 179 10.65 -10.80 6.25
N HIS A 180 9.47 -11.04 5.70
CA HIS A 180 8.97 -12.35 5.27
C HIS A 180 9.10 -12.57 3.76
N ASN A 181 10.17 -12.06 3.14
CA ASN A 181 10.56 -12.44 1.79
C ASN A 181 11.35 -13.77 1.81
N PRO A 182 10.86 -14.84 1.16
CA PRO A 182 11.50 -16.16 1.19
C PRO A 182 12.89 -16.18 0.51
N ARG A 183 13.27 -15.12 -0.22
CA ARG A 183 14.62 -15.00 -0.79
C ARG A 183 15.68 -14.62 0.24
N VAL A 184 15.29 -14.04 1.37
CA VAL A 184 16.19 -13.54 2.42
C VAL A 184 15.87 -14.07 3.81
N ASN A 185 14.72 -14.73 3.99
CA ASN A 185 14.29 -15.34 5.24
C ASN A 185 13.77 -16.77 4.98
N GLU A 186 14.49 -17.78 5.47
CA GLU A 186 14.10 -19.20 5.33
C GLU A 186 12.83 -19.55 6.11
N ASN A 187 12.49 -18.76 7.14
CA ASN A 187 11.29 -18.88 7.96
C ASN A 187 10.22 -17.86 7.55
N ALA A 188 10.26 -17.39 6.30
CA ALA A 188 9.28 -16.46 5.77
C ALA A 188 7.85 -17.03 5.86
N VAL A 189 6.91 -16.19 6.29
CA VAL A 189 5.48 -16.52 6.28
C VAL A 189 5.04 -16.72 4.84
N ASN A 190 4.51 -17.91 4.54
CA ASN A 190 3.91 -18.16 3.25
C ASN A 190 2.51 -17.53 3.19
N TRP A 191 2.44 -16.25 2.82
CA TRP A 191 1.22 -15.47 2.69
C TRP A 191 0.25 -15.98 1.62
N SER A 192 0.70 -16.86 0.72
CA SER A 192 -0.17 -17.42 -0.33
C SER A 192 -1.12 -18.50 0.20
N ILE A 193 -0.91 -18.96 1.44
CA ILE A 193 -1.83 -19.86 2.15
C ILE A 193 -2.74 -18.98 3.02
N PRO A 194 -4.07 -18.98 2.80
CA PRO A 194 -5.02 -18.23 3.62
C PRO A 194 -4.84 -18.50 5.12
N GLY A 195 -4.94 -17.47 5.96
CA GLY A 195 -4.80 -17.56 7.42
C GLY A 195 -3.36 -17.60 7.95
N ASN A 196 -2.33 -17.82 7.12
CA ASN A 196 -0.95 -17.88 7.60
C ASN A 196 -0.45 -16.55 8.18
N ILE A 197 -0.88 -15.41 7.62
CA ILE A 197 -0.52 -14.10 8.19
C ILE A 197 -1.13 -13.95 9.59
N ARG A 198 -2.40 -14.33 9.77
CA ARG A 198 -3.05 -14.29 11.08
C ARG A 198 -2.32 -15.16 12.11
N LEU A 199 -1.98 -16.40 11.74
CA LEU A 199 -1.22 -17.27 12.63
C LEU A 199 0.12 -16.65 13.04
N ALA A 200 0.83 -16.01 12.11
CA ALA A 200 2.09 -15.32 12.42
C ALA A 200 1.89 -14.10 13.33
N VAL A 201 0.84 -13.31 13.09
CA VAL A 201 0.46 -12.17 13.95
C VAL A 201 0.14 -12.65 15.37
N GLU A 202 -0.66 -13.70 15.52
CA GLU A 202 -1.03 -14.24 16.83
C GLU A 202 0.20 -14.78 17.59
N GLN A 203 1.15 -15.39 16.88
CA GLN A 203 2.43 -15.81 17.46
C GLN A 203 3.30 -14.64 17.90
N ALA A 204 3.38 -13.58 17.08
CA ALA A 204 4.13 -12.37 17.41
C ALA A 204 3.51 -11.65 18.62
N ALA A 205 2.18 -11.52 18.66
CA ALA A 205 1.45 -10.93 19.78
C ALA A 205 1.69 -11.69 21.09
N ALA A 206 1.73 -13.03 21.05
CA ALA A 206 1.99 -13.86 22.23
C ALA A 206 3.44 -13.80 22.74
N ALA A 207 4.36 -13.22 21.96
CA ALA A 207 5.77 -13.08 22.31
C ALA A 207 6.11 -11.72 22.96
N LYS A 208 5.15 -10.79 23.00
CA LYS A 208 5.26 -9.50 23.69
C LYS A 208 4.90 -9.63 25.18
#